data_AF-A0A849QJI7-F1
#
_entry.id   AF-A0A849QJI7-F1
#
_cell.length_a   1.000
_cell.length_b   1.000
_cell.length_c   1.000
_cell.angle_alpha   90.00
_cell.angle_beta   90.00
_cell.angle_gamma   90.00
#
_symmetry.space_group_name_H-M   'P 1'
#
loop_
_entity.id
_entity.type
_entity.pdbx_description
1 polymer ?
#
loop_
_entity_poly.entity_id
_entity_poly.type
_entity_poly.pdbx_seq_one_letter_code
_entity_poly.pdbx_strand_id
1 'polypeptide(L)'
;GVSFDQLHIDLLYPLRRLGLTGGLKRIETELGLSRSDETTGLSGFDAVRLWYQYKRGSQAALDTLLRYNIEDIQNLETIIEMLYPSLMENAYQ
;
A
#
# COMPACT_ATOMS: atom_id res chain seq x y z
N GLY A 1 10.74 -22.74 -6.82
CA GLY A 1 10.18 -21.38 -6.65
C GLY A 1 9.38 -21.03 -7.88
N VAL A 2 8.51 -20.03 -7.80
CA VAL A 2 7.81 -19.48 -8.97
C VAL A 2 8.71 -18.42 -9.62
N SER A 3 8.88 -18.47 -10.94
CA SER A 3 9.60 -17.45 -11.71
C SER A 3 8.58 -16.52 -12.37
N PHE A 4 8.90 -15.23 -12.39
CA PHE A 4 8.10 -14.17 -12.98
C PHE A 4 8.95 -13.44 -14.01
N ASP A 5 8.50 -13.42 -15.26
CA ASP A 5 9.20 -12.74 -16.37
C ASP A 5 8.72 -11.29 -16.54
N GLN A 6 7.90 -10.80 -15.60
CA GLN A 6 7.40 -9.43 -15.58
C GLN A 6 8.43 -8.46 -14.97
N LEU A 7 8.42 -7.22 -15.45
CA LEU A 7 9.18 -6.15 -14.83
C LEU A 7 8.67 -5.91 -13.39
N HIS A 8 9.59 -5.95 -12.42
CA HIS A 8 9.28 -5.66 -11.03
C HIS A 8 9.83 -4.29 -10.64
N ILE A 9 8.95 -3.40 -10.17
CA ILE A 9 9.32 -2.07 -9.69
C ILE A 9 8.95 -1.97 -8.21
N ASP A 10 9.95 -1.74 -7.36
CA ASP A 10 9.73 -1.37 -5.97
C ASP A 10 9.56 0.15 -5.87
N LEU A 11 8.37 0.60 -5.48
CA LEU A 11 8.02 2.02 -5.38
C LEU A 11 8.75 2.76 -4.28
N LEU A 12 9.34 2.08 -3.30
CA LEU A 12 10.04 2.73 -2.21
C LEU A 12 11.12 3.70 -2.72
N TYR A 13 11.89 3.31 -3.74
CA TYR A 13 12.99 4.13 -4.24
C TYR A 13 12.52 5.30 -5.12
N PRO A 14 11.63 5.11 -6.12
CA PRO A 14 11.02 6.20 -6.87
C PRO A 14 10.36 7.25 -5.96
N LEU A 15 9.55 6.83 -4.99
CA LEU A 15 8.84 7.73 -4.09
C LEU A 15 9.81 8.56 -3.23
N ARG A 16 10.88 7.93 -2.73
CA ARG A 16 11.94 8.63 -1.98
C ARG A 16 12.63 9.73 -2.80
N ARG A 17 12.81 9.56 -4.11
CA ARG A 17 13.41 10.58 -4.99
C ARG A 17 12.51 11.82 -5.12
N LEU A 18 11.20 11.64 -4.99
CA LEU A 18 10.22 12.72 -4.97
C LEU A 18 10.01 13.33 -3.58
N GLY A 19 10.80 12.92 -2.57
CA GLY A 19 10.69 13.40 -1.19
C GLY A 19 9.64 12.67 -0.34
N LEU A 20 8.90 11.73 -0.92
CA LEU A 20 7.90 10.92 -0.21
C LEU A 20 8.59 9.80 0.56
N THR A 21 8.54 9.89 1.89
CA THR A 21 9.26 8.98 2.79
C THR A 21 8.35 8.40 3.87
N GLY A 22 8.69 7.19 4.32
CA GLY A 22 7.93 6.45 5.33
C GLY A 22 7.19 5.25 4.72
N GLY A 23 6.23 4.72 5.48
CA GLY A 23 5.39 3.61 5.01
C GLY A 23 4.24 4.08 4.12
N LEU A 24 3.65 3.14 3.37
CA LEU A 24 2.57 3.39 2.41
C LEU A 24 1.46 4.31 2.96
N LYS A 25 0.95 4.04 4.16
CA LYS A 25 -0.12 4.86 4.79
C LYS A 25 0.22 6.32 4.99
N ARG A 26 1.48 6.61 5.32
CA ARG A 26 1.94 7.99 5.47
C ARG A 26 1.92 8.69 4.11
N ILE A 27 2.39 8.00 3.08
CA ILE A 27 2.41 8.51 1.71
C ILE A 27 1.00 8.73 1.19
N GLU A 28 0.07 7.79 1.42
CA GLU A 28 -1.35 7.96 1.10
C GLU A 28 -1.95 9.22 1.74
N THR A 29 -1.68 9.44 3.03
CA THR A 29 -2.16 10.62 3.75
C THR A 29 -1.57 11.90 3.16
N GLU A 30 -0.28 11.91 2.83
CA GLU A 30 0.42 13.05 2.22
C GLU A 30 -0.13 13.37 0.81
N LEU A 31 -0.57 12.35 0.08
CA LEU A 31 -1.18 12.46 -1.24
C LEU A 31 -2.71 12.68 -1.18
N GLY A 32 -3.31 12.74 0.01
CA GLY A 32 -4.75 12.96 0.19
C GLY A 32 -5.62 11.77 -0.22
N LEU A 33 -5.08 10.56 -0.23
CA LEU A 33 -5.83 9.33 -0.51
C LEU A 33 -6.63 8.90 0.72
N SER A 34 -7.90 8.55 0.49
CA SER A 34 -8.82 8.09 1.52
C SER A 34 -8.94 6.57 1.48
N ARG A 35 -9.07 5.96 2.65
CA ARG A 35 -9.41 4.54 2.85
C ARG A 35 -10.87 4.40 3.24
N SER A 36 -11.42 3.19 3.19
CA SER A 36 -12.76 2.94 3.71
C SER A 36 -12.81 3.13 5.24
N ASP A 37 -14.02 3.29 5.79
CA ASP A 37 -14.20 3.46 7.24
C ASP A 37 -13.68 2.23 8.01
N GLU A 38 -13.74 1.04 7.42
CA GLU A 38 -13.30 -0.21 8.02
C GLU A 38 -11.78 -0.38 8.11
N THR A 39 -11.02 0.33 7.28
CA THR A 39 -9.56 0.20 7.15
C THR A 39 -8.80 1.47 7.52
N THR A 40 -9.50 2.60 7.59
CA THR A 40 -8.96 3.87 8.06
C THR A 40 -8.40 3.73 9.48
N GLY A 41 -7.18 4.21 9.68
CA GLY A 41 -6.51 4.18 10.99
C GLY A 41 -5.92 2.82 11.39
N LEU A 42 -6.20 1.74 10.66
CA LEU A 42 -5.49 0.48 10.89
C LEU A 42 -4.00 0.67 10.65
N SER A 43 -3.16 0.01 11.44
CA SER A 43 -1.70 -0.07 11.27
C SER A 43 -1.28 -1.44 10.74
N GLY A 44 0.00 -1.61 10.38
CA GLY A 44 0.53 -2.94 10.04
C GLY A 44 0.47 -3.93 11.22
N PHE A 45 0.54 -3.42 12.45
CA PHE A 45 0.38 -4.25 13.64
C PHE A 45 -1.06 -4.74 13.83
N ASP A 46 -2.05 -3.92 13.44
CA ASP A 46 -3.45 -4.34 13.47
C ASP A 46 -3.75 -5.44 12.46
N ALA A 47 -3.15 -5.38 11.26
CA ALA A 47 -3.23 -6.46 10.29
C ALA A 47 -2.73 -7.81 10.88
N VAL A 48 -1.62 -7.78 11.62
CA VAL A 48 -1.10 -8.96 12.33
C VAL A 48 -2.09 -9.44 13.40
N ARG A 49 -2.72 -8.53 14.15
CA ARG A 49 -3.75 -8.90 15.14
C ARG A 49 -4.98 -9.52 14.49
N LEU A 50 -5.47 -8.96 13.38
CA LEU A 50 -6.59 -9.49 12.60
C LEU A 50 -6.30 -10.91 12.12
N TRP A 51 -5.07 -11.18 11.65
CA TRP A 51 -4.66 -12.52 11.28
C TRP A 51 -4.76 -13.51 12.45
N TYR A 52 -4.26 -13.14 13.64
CA TYR A 52 -4.36 -14.00 14.82
C TYR A 52 -5.81 -14.21 15.29
N GLN A 53 -6.67 -13.19 15.16
CA GLN A 53 -8.10 -13.32 15.46
C GLN A 53 -8.78 -14.27 14.49
N TYR A 54 -8.47 -14.18 13.20
CA TYR A 54 -8.95 -15.14 12.20
C TYR A 54 -8.50 -16.56 12.51
N LYS A 55 -7.22 -16.75 12.86
CA LYS A 55 -6.69 -18.06 13.29
C LYS A 55 -7.38 -18.63 14.52
N ARG A 56 -8.05 -17.80 15.33
CA ARG A 56 -8.88 -18.19 16.49
C ARG A 56 -10.36 -18.35 16.15
N GLY A 57 -10.74 -18.24 14.88
CA GLY A 57 -12.10 -18.48 14.38
C GLY A 57 -12.90 -17.24 14.00
N SER A 58 -12.32 -16.03 14.06
CA SER A 58 -13.03 -14.81 13.66
C SER A 58 -13.01 -14.62 12.14
N GLN A 59 -14.08 -15.03 11.46
CA GLN A 59 -14.21 -14.81 10.01
C GLN A 59 -14.26 -13.33 9.66
N ALA A 60 -14.94 -12.51 10.47
CA ALA A 60 -15.00 -11.06 10.28
C ALA A 60 -13.60 -10.41 10.29
N ALA A 61 -12.66 -10.92 11.11
CA ALA A 61 -11.29 -10.43 11.12
C ALA A 61 -10.55 -10.72 9.80
N LEU A 62 -10.86 -11.85 9.14
CA LEU A 62 -10.32 -12.14 7.82
C LEU A 62 -10.88 -11.16 6.79
N ASP A 63 -12.18 -10.87 6.84
CA ASP A 63 -12.81 -9.96 5.87
C ASP A 63 -12.22 -8.55 5.97
N THR A 64 -12.00 -8.04 7.19
CA THR A 64 -11.29 -6.76 7.41
C THR A 64 -9.85 -6.83 6.95
N LEU A 65 -9.12 -7.92 7.24
CA LEU A 65 -7.74 -8.09 6.79
C LEU A 65 -7.63 -8.14 5.27
N LEU A 66 -8.56 -8.80 4.59
CA LEU A 66 -8.60 -8.85 3.13
C LEU A 66 -8.87 -7.45 2.56
N ARG A 67 -9.85 -6.72 3.11
CA ARG A 67 -10.13 -5.33 2.69
C ARG A 67 -8.89 -4.45 2.85
N TYR A 68 -8.23 -4.55 4.00
CA TYR A 68 -7.00 -3.84 4.31
C TYR A 68 -5.90 -4.09 3.26
N ASN A 69 -5.66 -5.35 2.89
CA ASN A 69 -4.63 -5.69 1.89
C ASN A 69 -5.05 -5.31 0.46
N ILE A 70 -6.34 -5.39 0.13
CA ILE A 70 -6.86 -4.96 -1.18
C ILE A 70 -6.62 -3.47 -1.37
N GLU A 71 -6.92 -2.65 -0.36
CA GLU A 71 -6.68 -1.21 -0.44
C GLU A 71 -5.18 -0.88 -0.53
N ASP A 72 -4.31 -1.60 0.19
CA ASP A 72 -2.86 -1.42 0.04
C ASP A 72 -2.43 -1.62 -1.44
N ILE A 73 -3.01 -2.59 -2.15
CA ILE A 73 -2.72 -2.84 -3.58
C ILE A 73 -3.31 -1.75 -4.49
N GLN A 74 -4.58 -1.39 -4.30
CA GLN A 74 -5.27 -0.36 -5.10
C GLN A 74 -4.61 1.01 -4.95
N ASN A 75 -4.17 1.33 -3.74
CA ASN A 75 -3.48 2.59 -3.46
C ASN A 75 -2.08 2.61 -4.07
N LEU A 76 -1.35 1.49 -4.09
CA LEU A 76 -0.07 1.43 -4.79
C LEU A 76 -0.21 1.75 -6.28
N GLU A 77 -1.22 1.18 -6.95
CA GLU A 77 -1.53 1.50 -8.35
C GLU A 77 -1.84 3.00 -8.52
N THR A 78 -2.75 3.53 -7.71
CA THR A 78 -3.14 4.95 -7.74
C THR A 78 -1.93 5.88 -7.53
N ILE A 79 -1.06 5.57 -6.57
CA ILE A 79 0.15 6.35 -6.27
C ILE A 79 1.10 6.38 -7.48
N ILE A 80 1.29 5.25 -8.16
CA ILE A 80 2.12 5.20 -9.37
C ILE A 80 1.51 6.09 -10.44
N GLU A 81 0.22 5.95 -10.72
CA GLU A 81 -0.46 6.73 -11.76
C GLU A 81 -0.33 8.23 -11.51
N MET A 82 -0.51 8.66 -10.25
CA MET A 82 -0.37 10.06 -9.84
C MET A 82 1.04 10.60 -10.03
N LEU A 83 2.06 9.79 -9.74
CA LEU A 83 3.45 10.27 -9.66
C LEU A 83 4.30 9.93 -10.88
N TYR A 84 3.79 9.08 -11.77
CA TYR A 84 4.49 8.68 -12.99
C TYR A 84 4.99 9.88 -13.82
N PRO A 85 4.22 10.96 -14.05
CA PRO A 85 4.73 12.14 -14.77
C PRO A 85 5.95 12.77 -14.09
N SER A 86 5.91 12.95 -12.77
CA SER A 86 7.02 13.52 -11.99
C SER A 86 8.23 12.60 -11.94
N LEU A 87 8.01 11.27 -11.89
CA LEU A 87 9.08 10.27 -11.96
C LEU A 87 9.81 10.34 -13.31
N MET A 88 9.06 10.49 -14.41
CA MET A 88 9.64 10.62 -15.74
C MET A 88 10.43 11.91 -15.89
N GLU A 89 9.89 13.06 -15.43
CA GLU A 89 10.62 14.33 -15.47
C GLU A 89 11.95 14.25 -14.70
N ASN A 90 11.96 13.63 -13.51
CA ASN A 90 13.16 13.46 -12.70
C ASN A 90 14.18 12.48 -13.31
N ALA A 91 13.73 11.51 -14.12
CA ALA A 91 14.60 10.51 -14.74
C ALA A 91 15.35 11.03 -15.99
N TYR A 92 14.86 12.11 -16.60
CA TYR A 92 15.48 12.75 -17.78
C TYR A 92 16.21 14.08 -17.45
N GLN A 93 16.35 14.39 -16.16
CA GLN A 93 17.21 15.46 -15.63
C GLN A 93 18.57 14.89 -15.23
#